data_AF-A0A5K1ARZ3-F1
#
_entry.id   AF-A0A5K1ARZ3-F1
#
_cell.length_a   1.000
_cell.length_b   1.000
_cell.length_c   1.000
_cell.angle_alpha   90.00
_cell.angle_beta   90.00
_cell.angle_gamma   90.00
#
_symmetry.space_group_name_H-M   'P 1'
#
loop_
_entity.id
_entity.type
_entity.pdbx_description
1 polymer ?
#
loop_
_entity_poly.entity_id
_entity_poly.type
_entity_poly.pdbx_seq_one_letter_code
_entity_poly.pdbx_strand_id
1 'polypeptide(L)' 'CNMEDIVLEMDRILRPEGAVIFRDNLDVLHKVKTMVSGMRWNTKLVDHEDGPLVSEKILVAVKRYWVGNSTAQE' A
#
# COMPACT_ATOMS: atom_id res chain seq x y z
N CYS A 1 -11.24 15.61 -2.89
CA CYS A 1 -10.68 14.61 -1.98
C CYS A 1 -9.35 14.17 -2.57
N ASN A 2 -8.24 14.36 -1.87
CA ASN A 2 -6.93 14.00 -2.40
C ASN A 2 -6.64 12.52 -2.09
N MET A 3 -5.82 11.88 -2.91
CA MET A 3 -5.48 10.46 -2.72
C MET A 3 -4.72 10.22 -1.41
N GLU A 4 -3.94 11.21 -0.98
CA GLU A 4 -3.22 11.22 0.30
C GLU A 4 -4.18 11.07 1.48
N ASP A 5 -5.27 11.85 1.48
CA ASP A 5 -6.29 11.80 2.54
C ASP A 5 -6.89 10.39 2.64
N ILE A 6 -7.20 9.79 1.48
CA ILE A 6 -7.80 8.44 1.42
C ILE A 6 -6.84 7.39 1.98
N VAL A 7 -5.57 7.41 1.58
CA VAL A 7 -4.56 6.45 2.03
C VAL A 7 -4.29 6.62 3.54
N LEU A 8 -4.31 7.85 4.05
CA LEU A 8 -4.18 8.12 5.48
C LEU A 8 -5.36 7.55 6.28
N GLU A 9 -6.60 7.73 5.82
CA GLU A 9 -7.77 7.14 6.47
C GLU A 9 -7.74 5.59 6.39
N MET A 10 -7.26 5.03 5.29
CA MET A 10 -6.99 3.59 5.19
C MET A 10 -5.96 3.13 6.23
N ASP A 11 -4.86 3.86 6.43
CA ASP A 11 -3.85 3.52 7.45
C ASP A 11 -4.44 3.49 8.85
N ARG A 12 -5.33 4.44 9.17
CA ARG A 12 -6.00 4.47 10.49
C ARG A 12 -6.92 3.27 10.71
N ILE A 13 -7.53 2.75 9.66
CA ILE A 13 -8.45 1.60 9.71
C ILE A 13 -7.68 0.28 9.76
N LEU A 14 -6.58 0.15 9.01
CA LEU A 14 -5.82 -1.09 8.91
C LEU A 14 -5.06 -1.38 10.21
N ARG A 15 -5.35 -2.56 10.77
CA ARG A 15 -4.49 -3.16 11.78
C ARG A 15 -3.18 -3.64 11.15
N PRO A 16 -2.11 -3.77 11.96
CA PRO A 16 -0.88 -4.42 11.52
C PRO A 16 -1.12 -5.77 10.87
N GLU A 17 -0.31 -6.07 9.85
CA GLU A 17 -0.42 -7.22 8.93
C GLU A 17 -1.72 -7.27 8.11
N GLY A 18 -2.58 -6.25 8.23
CA GLY A 18 -3.72 -6.04 7.35
C GLY A 18 -3.30 -5.70 5.93
N ALA A 19 -4.07 -6.16 4.95
CA ALA A 19 -3.79 -5.97 3.54
C ALA A 19 -4.90 -5.16 2.85
N VAL A 20 -4.51 -4.40 1.84
CA VAL A 20 -5.38 -3.70 0.89
C VAL A 20 -4.99 -4.09 -0.52
N ILE A 21 -5.99 -4.19 -1.40
CA ILE A 21 -5.80 -4.43 -2.81
C ILE A 21 -6.33 -3.20 -3.55
N PHE A 22 -5.46 -2.54 -4.29
CA PHE A 22 -5.82 -1.45 -5.20
C PHE A 22 -5.86 -1.99 -6.62
N ARG A 23 -6.92 -1.72 -7.37
CA ARG A 23 -7.08 -2.08 -8.79
C ARG A 23 -7.39 -0.81 -9.56
N ASP A 24 -6.46 -0.39 -10.39
CA ASP A 24 -6.56 0.86 -11.15
C ASP A 24 -5.49 0.86 -12.27
N ASN A 25 -5.42 1.95 -13.03
CA ASN A 25 -4.38 2.21 -13.99
C ASN A 25 -3.00 2.40 -13.33
N LEU A 26 -1.95 2.07 -14.08
CA LEU A 26 -0.57 2.10 -13.60
C LEU A 26 -0.12 3.43 -13.00
N ASP A 27 -0.58 4.56 -13.56
CA ASP A 27 -0.22 5.89 -13.10
C ASP A 27 -0.77 6.18 -11.70
N VAL A 28 -2.01 5.76 -11.44
CA VAL A 28 -2.65 5.85 -10.12
C VAL A 28 -1.94 4.94 -9.13
N LEU A 29 -1.68 3.69 -9.52
CA LEU A 29 -1.02 2.72 -8.64
C LEU A 29 0.41 3.13 -8.29
N HIS A 30 1.14 3.77 -9.20
CA HIS A 30 2.46 4.33 -8.90
C HIS A 30 2.41 5.47 -7.88
N LYS A 31 1.39 6.33 -7.94
CA LYS A 31 1.17 7.37 -6.92
C LYS A 31 0.90 6.73 -5.56
N VAL A 32 -0.04 5.79 -5.49
CA VAL A 32 -0.37 5.06 -4.25
C VAL A 32 0.87 4.36 -3.68
N LYS A 33 1.59 3.60 -4.53
CA LYS A 33 2.81 2.89 -4.15
C LYS A 33 3.83 3.82 -3.51
N THR A 34 4.04 5.00 -4.09
CA THR A 34 4.98 6.00 -3.55
C THR A 34 4.58 6.44 -2.13
N MET A 35 3.29 6.72 -1.90
CA MET A 35 2.78 7.12 -0.58
C MET A 35 2.92 6.00 0.46
N VAL A 36 2.40 4.80 0.16
CA VAL A 36 2.40 3.69 1.14
C VAL A 36 3.81 3.15 1.41
N SER A 37 4.75 3.33 0.47
CA SER A 37 6.16 3.00 0.70
C SER A 37 6.78 3.92 1.75
N GLY A 38 6.43 5.21 1.74
CA GLY A 38 6.83 6.16 2.80
C GLY A 38 6.25 5.80 4.17
N MET A 39 5.07 5.17 4.20
CA MET A 39 4.42 4.63 5.40
C MET A 39 4.95 3.26 5.81
N ARG A 40 5.99 2.73 5.13
CA ARG A 40 6.62 1.43 5.39
C ARG A 40 5.70 0.22 5.18
N TRP A 41 4.69 0.35 4.34
CA TRP A 41 3.90 -0.80 3.92
C TRP A 41 4.70 -1.61 2.89
N ASN A 42 4.52 -2.93 2.91
CA ASN A 42 5.07 -3.78 1.86
C ASN A 42 4.14 -3.78 0.64
N THR A 43 4.68 -3.75 -0.58
CA THR A 43 3.86 -3.66 -1.79
C THR A 43 4.29 -4.67 -2.85
N LYS A 44 3.32 -5.19 -3.60
CA LYS A 44 3.54 -6.04 -4.76
C LYS A 44 2.57 -5.63 -5.87
N LEU A 45 3.12 -5.21 -7.01
CA LEU A 45 2.34 -4.94 -8.21
C LEU A 45 2.26 -6.23 -9.04
N VAL A 46 1.08 -6.59 -9.50
CA VAL A 46 0.81 -7.76 -10.31
C VAL A 46 -0.06 -7.39 -11.53
N ASP A 47 0.02 -8.21 -12.57
CA ASP A 47 -0.80 -8.05 -13.76
C ASP A 47 -2.29 -8.26 -13.48
N HIS A 48 -3.11 -7.76 -14.40
CA HIS A 48 -4.54 -7.99 -14.39
C HIS A 48 -4.86 -9.48 -14.54
N GLU A 49 -6.03 -9.91 -14.05
CA GLU A 49 -6.49 -11.30 -14.15
C GLU A 49 -6.64 -11.75 -15.60
N ASP A 50 -7.04 -10.84 -16.50
CA ASP A 50 -7.15 -11.08 -17.95
C ASP A 50 -5.80 -10.98 -18.69
N GLY A 51 -4.69 -10.76 -17.98
CA GLY A 51 -3.33 -10.83 -18.51
C GLY A 51 -2.53 -9.51 -18.52
N PRO A 52 -1.27 -9.57 -19.01
CA PRO A 52 -0.31 -8.47 -18.89
C PRO A 52 -0.57 -7.28 -19.84
N LEU A 53 -1.39 -7.46 -20.88
CA LEU A 53 -1.69 -6.43 -21.87
C LEU A 53 -2.78 -5.45 -21.43
N VAL A 54 -3.48 -5.76 -20.34
CA VAL A 54 -4.47 -4.84 -19.75
C VAL A 54 -3.76 -3.70 -19.02
N SER A 55 -4.25 -2.47 -19.25
CA SER A 55 -3.68 -1.24 -18.67
C SER A 55 -3.89 -1.15 -17.16
N GLU A 56 -5.02 -1.65 -16.68
CA GLU A 56 -5.29 -1.81 -15.26
C GLU A 56 -4.38 -2.89 -14.67
N LYS A 57 -3.88 -2.62 -13.47
CA LYS A 57 -3.05 -3.56 -12.71
C LYS A 57 -3.59 -3.69 -11.30
N ILE A 58 -2.99 -4.59 -10.53
CA ILE A 58 -3.37 -4.80 -9.14
C ILE A 58 -2.15 -4.54 -8.26
N LEU A 59 -2.30 -3.65 -7.29
CA LEU A 59 -1.31 -3.39 -6.24
C LEU A 59 -1.81 -3.99 -4.93
N VAL A 60 -1.12 -5.02 -4.46
CA VAL A 60 -1.33 -5.58 -3.13
C VAL A 60 -0.40 -4.86 -2.16
N ALA A 61 -0.96 -4.25 -1.11
CA ALA A 61 -0.19 -3.54 -0.09
C ALA A 61 -0.52 -4.09 1.30
N VAL A 62 0.51 -4.36 2.11
CA VAL A 62 0.39 -4.94 3.45
C VAL A 62 1.00 -4.00 4.47
N LYS A 63 0.19 -3.57 5.45
CA LYS A 63 0.64 -2.72 6.54
C LYS A 63 1.54 -3.53 7.47
N ARG A 64 2.81 -3.15 7.57
CA ARG A 64 3.78 -3.85 8.42
C ARG A 64 3.50 -3.56 9.89
N TYR A 65 3.63 -4.57 10.74
CA TYR A 65 3.78 -4.31 12.16
C TYR A 65 5.12 -3.61 12.41
N TRP A 66 5.05 -2.39 12.93
CA TRP A 66 6.23 -1.61 13.30
C TRP A 66 6.10 -1.18 14.76
N VAL A 67 6.99 -1.70 15.59
CA VAL A 67 7.24 -1.19 16.94
C VAL A 67 8.50 -0.35 16.81
N GLY A 68 8.43 0.93 17.17
CA GLY A 68 9.64 1.74 17.25
C GLY A 68 10.61 1.05 18.20
N ASN A 69 11.86 0.83 17.78
CA ASN A 69 12.89 0.24 18.64
C ASN A 69 12.93 1.03 19.95
N SER A 70 12.32 0.47 20.99
CA SER A 70 12.55 0.90 22.35
C SER A 70 13.87 0.23 22.68
N THR A 71 14.98 0.93 22.48
CA THR A 71 16.23 0.54 23.14
C THR A 71 15.97 0.67 24.63
N ALA A 72 15.46 -0.40 25.25
CA ALA A 72 15.61 -0.64 26.66
C ALA A 72 17.10 -0.91 26.86
N GLN A 73 17.84 0.16 27.08
CA GLN A 73 19.22 0.12 27.49
C GLN A 73 19.19 -0.01 29.02
N GLU A 74 19.38 -1.24 29.50
CA GLU A 74 19.81 -1.51 30.88
C GLU A 74 21.25 -1.00 31.09
#